data_AF-A0A8S0FWV0-F1
#
_entry.id   AF-A0A8S0FWV0-F1
#
_cell.length_a   1.000
_cell.length_b   1.000
_cell.length_c   1.000
_cell.angle_alpha   90.00
_cell.angle_beta   90.00
_cell.angle_gamma   90.00
#
_symmetry.space_group_name_H-M   'P 1'
#
loop_
_entity.id
_entity.type
_entity.pdbx_description
1 polymer ?
#
loop_
_entity_poly.entity_id
_entity_poly.type
_entity_poly.pdbx_seq_one_letter_code
_entity_poly.pdbx_strand_id
1 'polypeptide(L)' 'MANQEFFNSLLVEFDDGLYHYTSDLTGTPLLRLKNTVKAAQTLQLGAHPLAIHVTNKDREGICHQLANTNLINWCNP' A
#
# COMPACT_ATOMS: atom_id res chain seq x y z
N MET A 1 -21.67 -9.45 7.21
CA MET A 1 -20.53 -8.50 7.25
C MET A 1 -19.44 -9.06 6.36
N ALA A 2 -18.80 -8.24 5.53
CA ALA A 2 -17.59 -8.67 4.84
C ALA A 2 -16.55 -9.11 5.90
N ASN A 3 -15.77 -10.15 5.61
CA ASN A 3 -14.78 -10.65 6.57
C ASN A 3 -13.63 -9.64 6.68
N GLN A 4 -13.60 -8.87 7.77
CA GLN A 4 -12.59 -7.84 8.01
C GLN A 4 -11.18 -8.43 8.10
N GLU A 5 -11.02 -9.61 8.70
CA GLU A 5 -9.71 -10.27 8.81
C GLU A 5 -9.16 -10.63 7.43
N PHE A 6 -10.03 -11.04 6.51
CA PHE A 6 -9.66 -11.34 5.13
C PHE A 6 -9.30 -10.11 4.30
N PHE A 7 -9.90 -8.94 4.59
CA PHE A 7 -9.42 -7.69 4.01
C PHE A 7 -8.09 -7.25 4.63
N ASN A 8 -7.90 -7.48 5.93
CA ASN A 8 -6.64 -7.14 6.59
C ASN A 8 -5.46 -7.98 6.06
N SER A 9 -5.66 -9.24 5.65
CA SER A 9 -4.59 -10.01 4.99
C SER A 9 -4.15 -9.40 3.67
N LEU A 10 -5.07 -8.78 2.91
CA LEU A 10 -4.73 -8.00 1.73
C LEU A 10 -3.85 -6.81 2.10
N LEU A 11 -4.20 -6.07 3.17
CA LEU A 11 -3.40 -4.92 3.61
C LEU A 11 -1.97 -5.31 4.00
N VAL A 12 -1.78 -6.48 4.61
CA VAL A 12 -0.46 -7.03 4.91
C VAL A 12 0.34 -7.30 3.64
N GLU A 13 -0.26 -7.92 2.61
CA GLU A 13 0.44 -8.14 1.32
C GLU A 13 0.84 -6.81 0.65
N PHE A 14 0.03 -5.75 0.79
CA PHE A 14 0.40 -4.43 0.30
C PHE A 14 1.56 -3.81 1.09
N ASP A 15 1.53 -3.89 2.41
CA ASP A 15 2.60 -3.35 3.27
C ASP A 15 3.94 -4.02 2.95
N ASP A 16 3.97 -5.36 2.93
CA ASP A 16 5.14 -6.16 2.59
C ASP A 16 5.65 -5.83 1.17
N GLY A 17 4.74 -5.74 0.20
CA GLY A 17 5.07 -5.43 -1.19
C GLY A 17 5.59 -4.00 -1.41
N LEU A 18 5.26 -3.07 -0.51
CA LEU A 18 5.68 -1.68 -0.58
C LEU A 18 6.94 -1.39 0.24
N TYR A 19 7.45 -2.36 1.01
CA TYR A 19 8.55 -2.19 1.96
C TYR A 19 9.73 -1.36 1.43
N HIS A 20 10.23 -1.65 0.22
CA HIS A 20 11.38 -0.92 -0.34
C HIS A 20 11.08 0.54 -0.71
N TYR A 21 9.81 0.87 -1.01
CA TYR A 21 9.39 2.23 -1.32
C TYR A 21 9.12 3.05 -0.06
N THR A 22 8.72 2.39 1.02
CA THR A 22 8.36 3.04 2.29
C THR A 22 9.56 3.12 3.25
N SER A 23 10.53 2.22 3.14
CA SER A 23 11.79 2.27 3.89
C SER A 23 12.85 3.16 3.25
N ASP A 24 12.71 3.53 1.97
CA ASP A 24 13.59 4.51 1.34
C ASP A 24 13.23 5.94 1.77
N LEU A 25 14.08 6.51 2.62
CA LEU A 25 13.92 7.86 3.15
C LEU A 25 14.52 8.95 2.25
N THR A 26 15.02 8.58 1.07
CA THR A 26 15.64 9.50 0.12
C THR A 26 14.60 10.43 -0.50
N GLY A 27 14.93 11.72 -0.57
CA GLY A 27 14.13 12.73 -1.25
C GLY A 27 13.09 13.41 -0.36
N THR A 28 12.19 14.17 -0.98
CA THR A 28 11.17 14.94 -0.25
C THR A 28 9.97 14.06 0.10
N PRO A 29 9.19 14.41 1.15
CA PRO A 29 7.94 13.73 1.48
C PRO A 29 6.99 13.54 0.29
N LEU A 30 6.87 14.57 -0.55
CA LEU A 30 6.05 14.52 -1.78
C LEU A 30 6.58 13.50 -2.79
N LEU A 31 7.90 13.38 -2.93
CA LEU A 31 8.51 12.40 -3.83
C LEU A 31 8.27 10.97 -3.33
N ARG A 32 8.48 10.72 -2.03
CA ARG A 32 8.20 9.42 -1.41
C ARG A 32 6.73 9.03 -1.58
N LEU A 33 5.80 9.95 -1.29
CA LEU A 33 4.38 9.76 -1.51
C LEU A 33 4.06 9.34 -2.95
N LYS A 34 4.59 10.07 -3.94
CA LYS A 34 4.36 9.76 -5.36
C LYS A 34 4.94 8.41 -5.75
N ASN A 35 6.10 8.05 -5.22
CA ASN A 35 6.75 6.77 -5.51
C ASN A 35 5.96 5.61 -4.91
N THR A 36 5.53 5.70 -3.65
CA THR A 36 4.75 4.64 -3.00
C THR A 36 3.38 4.45 -3.66
N VAL A 37 2.66 5.53 -4.01
CA VAL A 37 1.37 5.42 -4.71
C VAL A 37 1.53 4.74 -6.08
N LYS A 38 2.55 5.13 -6.85
CA LYS A 38 2.85 4.48 -8.14
C LYS A 38 3.18 3.01 -7.96
N ALA A 39 3.98 2.66 -6.96
CA ALA A 39 4.32 1.29 -6.65
C ALA A 39 3.07 0.47 -6.30
N ALA A 40 2.16 1.00 -5.47
CA ALA A 40 0.91 0.34 -5.10
C ALA A 40 0.02 0.03 -6.31
N GLN A 41 -0.06 0.95 -7.28
CA GLN A 41 -0.83 0.77 -8.51
C GLN A 41 -0.28 -0.38 -9.38
N THR A 42 1.03 -0.61 -9.35
CA THR A 42 1.69 -1.67 -10.14
C THR A 42 2.04 -2.91 -9.34
N LEU A 43 1.74 -2.93 -8.04
CA LEU A 43 2.12 -4.01 -7.13
C LEU A 43 1.51 -5.34 -7.59
N GLN A 44 2.37 -6.31 -7.87
CA GLN A 44 1.91 -7.67 -8.14
C GLN A 44 1.50 -8.30 -6.82
N LEU A 45 0.19 -8.45 -6.63
CA LEU A 45 -0.35 -9.20 -5.52
C LEU A 45 -0.17 -10.70 -5.78
N GLY A 46 -0.02 -11.47 -4.71
CA GLY A 46 0.09 -12.92 -4.83
C GLY A 46 -1.23 -13.57 -5.27
N ALA A 47 -1.44 -14.82 -4.89
CA ALA A 47 -2.71 -15.52 -5.13
C ALA A 47 -3.87 -15.03 -4.24
N HIS A 48 -3.83 -13.79 -3.75
CA HIS A 48 -4.85 -13.23 -2.88
C HIS A 48 -6.20 -13.20 -3.64
N PRO A 49 -7.27 -13.83 -3.12
CA PRO A 49 -8.53 -13.94 -3.88
C PRO A 49 -9.18 -12.59 -4.21
N LEU A 50 -8.92 -11.54 -3.41
CA LEU A 50 -9.38 -10.19 -3.71
C LEU A 50 -8.60 -9.49 -4.84
N ALA A 51 -7.42 -9.98 -5.24
CA ALA A 51 -6.55 -9.29 -6.19
C ALA A 51 -7.25 -8.97 -7.52
N ILE A 52 -8.14 -9.85 -7.99
CA ILE A 52 -8.91 -9.66 -9.24
C ILE A 52 -9.98 -8.56 -9.14
N HIS A 53 -10.35 -8.16 -7.93
CA HIS A 53 -11.37 -7.15 -7.66
C HIS A 53 -10.78 -5.79 -7.28
N VAL A 54 -9.47 -5.73 -7.02
CA VAL A 54 -8.79 -4.50 -6.58
C VAL A 54 -8.39 -3.68 -7.81
N THR A 55 -9.10 -2.59 -8.06
CA THR A 55 -8.79 -1.65 -9.14
C THR A 55 -7.59 -0.78 -8.79
N ASN A 56 -7.02 -0.07 -9.78
CA ASN A 56 -5.93 0.89 -9.53
C ASN A 56 -6.30 1.98 -8.53
N LYS A 57 -7.59 2.40 -8.49
CA LYS A 57 -8.07 3.39 -7.52
C LYS A 57 -8.13 2.82 -6.11
N ASP A 58 -8.52 1.55 -5.98
CA ASP A 58 -8.54 0.86 -4.68
C ASP A 58 -7.12 0.70 -4.13
N ARG A 59 -6.14 0.42 -5.00
CA ARG A 59 -4.70 0.34 -4.64
C ARG A 59 -4.18 1.64 -4.05
N GLU A 60 -4.53 2.76 -4.66
CA GLU A 60 -4.20 4.09 -4.12
C GLU A 60 -4.88 4.32 -2.78
N GLY A 61 -6.19 4.02 -2.66
CA GLY A 61 -6.92 4.11 -1.41
C GLY A 61 -6.31 3.25 -0.29
N ILE A 62 -5.87 2.03 -0.60
CA ILE A 62 -5.15 1.15 0.32
C ILE A 62 -3.84 1.80 0.78
N CYS A 63 -3.04 2.36 -0.13
CA CYS A 63 -1.81 3.08 0.22
C CYS A 63 -2.09 4.23 1.20
N HIS A 64 -3.13 5.03 0.95
CA HIS A 64 -3.56 6.08 1.89
C HIS A 64 -4.00 5.51 3.24
N GLN A 65 -4.74 4.40 3.24
CA GLN A 65 -5.19 3.75 4.46
C GLN A 65 -4.02 3.23 5.31
N LEU A 66 -3.01 2.61 4.69
CA LEU A 66 -1.79 2.16 5.39
C LEU A 66 -1.08 3.33 6.07
N ALA A 67 -1.05 4.50 5.41
CA ALA A 67 -0.46 5.71 5.99
C ALA A 67 -1.28 6.24 7.17
N ASN A 68 -2.62 6.25 7.05
CA ASN A 68 -3.52 6.67 8.13
C ASN A 68 -3.42 5.77 9.37
N THR A 69 -3.09 4.49 9.18
CA THR A 69 -2.89 3.51 10.28
C THR A 69 -1.45 3.45 10.77
N ASN A 70 -0.56 4.33 10.29
CA ASN A 70 0.87 4.36 10.61
C ASN A 70 1.63 3.07 10.28
N LEU A 71 1.14 2.27 9.32
CA LEU A 71 1.88 1.11 8.80
C LEU A 71 2.98 1.56 7.84
N ILE A 72 2.72 2.62 7.06
CA ILE A 72 3.72 3.25 6.20
C ILE A 72 3.86 4.74 6.57
N ASN A 73 5.07 5.30 6.40
CA ASN A 73 5.30 6.72 6.62
C ASN A 73 6.01 7.36 5.42
N TRP A 74 5.30 8.24 4.73
CA TRP A 74 5.84 9.05 3.64
C TRP A 74 6.22 10.48 4.05
N CYS A 75 5.83 10.94 5.24
CA CYS A 75 5.95 12.32 5.68
C CYS A 75 7.18 12.56 6.56
N ASN A 76 7.51 11.60 7.42
CA ASN A 76 8.66 11.69 8.31
C ASN A 76 9.80 10.80 7.79
N PRO A 77 11.07 11.22 7.91
CA PRO A 77 12.21 10.31 7.80
C PRO A 77 12.22 9.34 8.98
#